data_AF-A0A960P1Q6-F1
#
_entry.id   AF-A0A960P1Q6-F1
#
_cell.length_a   1.000
_cell.length_b   1.000
_cell.length_c   1.000
_cell.angle_alpha   90.00
_cell.angle_beta   90.00
_cell.angle_gamma   90.00
#
_symmetry.space_group_name_H-M   'P 1'
#
loop_
_entity.id
_entity.type
_entity.pdbx_description
1 polymer ?
#
loop_
_entity_poly.entity_id
_entity_poly.type
_entity_poly.pdbx_seq_one_letter_code
_entity_poly.pdbx_strand_id
1 'polypeptide(L)' 'MGNQVLDAVKQIGPAIAARSDEIERQRRLPLDVVELIKPTGAFRMCVPEDLDGPGVTAWESLEVMEELAYHDGAA' A
#
# COMPACT_ATOMS: atom_id res chain seq x y z
N MET A 1 7.46 -17.01 7.21
CA MET A 1 6.41 -16.13 7.75
C MET A 1 5.89 -15.35 6.55
N GLY A 2 4.58 -15.28 6.31
CA GLY A 2 4.06 -14.52 5.16
C GLY A 2 4.27 -13.01 5.36
N ASN A 3 4.46 -12.27 4.26
CA ASN A 3 4.56 -10.81 4.27
C ASN A 3 3.18 -10.21 4.62
N GLN A 4 2.97 -9.89 5.90
CA GLN A 4 1.69 -9.40 6.41
C GLN A 4 1.24 -8.09 5.74
N VAL A 5 2.19 -7.26 5.32
CA VAL A 5 1.89 -6.02 4.59
C VAL A 5 1.30 -6.35 3.22
N LEU A 6 1.91 -7.29 2.49
CA LEU A 6 1.39 -7.74 1.19
C LEU A 6 0.01 -8.37 1.30
N ASP A 7 -0.21 -9.22 2.31
CA ASP A 7 -1.52 -9.83 2.55
C ASP A 7 -2.60 -8.78 2.83
N ALA A 8 -2.27 -7.73 3.59
CA ALA A 8 -3.17 -6.62 3.87
C ALA A 8 -3.45 -5.75 2.62
N VAL A 9 -2.42 -5.48 1.81
CA VAL A 9 -2.58 -4.71 0.56
C VAL A 9 -3.46 -5.46 -0.44
N LYS A 10 -3.28 -6.78 -0.59
CA LYS A 10 -4.14 -7.63 -1.45
C LYS A 10 -5.63 -7.53 -1.08
N GLN A 11 -5.94 -7.36 0.21
CA GLN A 11 -7.33 -7.24 0.66
C GLN A 11 -7.98 -5.90 0.25
N ILE A 12 -7.21 -4.81 0.21
CA ILE A 12 -7.71 -3.47 -0.11
C ILE A 12 -7.59 -3.10 -1.59
N GLY A 13 -6.75 -3.82 -2.35
CA GLY A 13 -6.47 -3.57 -3.76
C GLY A 13 -7.72 -3.33 -4.63
N PRO A 14 -8.73 -4.22 -4.62
CA PRO A 14 -9.96 -4.01 -5.40
C PRO A 14 -10.71 -2.72 -5.06
N ALA A 15 -10.65 -2.26 -3.79
CA ALA A 15 -11.27 -1.01 -3.37
C ALA A 15 -10.50 0.22 -3.88
N ILE A 16 -9.16 0.12 -3.99
CA ILE A 16 -8.31 1.16 -4.59
C ILE A 16 -8.58 1.24 -6.10
N ALA A 17 -8.59 0.11 -6.80
CA ALA A 17 -8.84 0.05 -8.25
C ALA A 17 -10.20 0.66 -8.63
N ALA A 18 -11.23 0.48 -7.80
CA ALA A 18 -12.54 1.09 -8.00
C ALA A 18 -12.53 2.65 -7.91
N ARG A 19 -11.45 3.24 -7.40
CA ARG A 19 -11.28 4.69 -7.22
C ARG A 19 -10.24 5.31 -8.18
N SER A 20 -9.61 4.53 -9.07
CA SER A 20 -8.56 5.02 -9.99
C SER A 20 -8.99 6.22 -10.84
N ASP A 21 -10.18 6.20 -11.41
CA ASP A 21 -10.70 7.34 -12.20
C ASP A 21 -10.84 8.63 -11.37
N GLU A 22 -11.17 8.49 -10.09
CA GLU A 22 -11.23 9.63 -9.17
C GLU A 22 -9.84 10.13 -8.80
N ILE A 23 -8.91 9.22 -8.49
CA ILE A 23 -7.51 9.52 -8.17
C ILE A 23 -6.88 10.32 -9.32
N GLU A 24 -7.03 9.84 -10.55
CA GLU A 24 -6.50 10.48 -11.75
C GLU A 24 -7.12 11.88 -11.95
N ARG A 25 -8.45 11.99 -11.88
CA ARG A 25 -9.14 13.29 -12.03
C ARG A 25 -8.73 14.30 -10.96
N GLN A 26 -8.52 13.86 -9.72
CA GLN A 26 -8.10 14.74 -8.62
C GLN A 26 -6.60 15.05 -8.65
N ARG A 27 -5.80 14.26 -9.37
CA ARG A 27 -4.32 14.29 -9.37
C ARG A 27 -3.74 14.17 -7.95
N ARG A 28 -4.43 13.41 -7.10
CA ARG A 28 -4.05 13.08 -5.73
C ARG A 28 -4.88 11.91 -5.24
N LEU A 29 -4.35 11.16 -4.29
CA LEU A 29 -5.12 10.19 -3.53
C LEU A 29 -6.21 10.91 -2.71
N PRO A 30 -7.47 10.46 -2.77
CA PRO A 30 -8.48 10.80 -1.78
C PRO A 30 -8.00 10.42 -0.37
N LEU A 31 -8.34 11.22 0.64
CA LEU A 31 -7.87 11.00 2.01
C LEU A 31 -8.35 9.67 2.59
N ASP A 32 -9.56 9.23 2.23
CA ASP A 32 -10.11 7.94 2.62
C ASP A 32 -9.32 6.77 2.03
N VAL A 33 -8.74 6.91 0.83
CA VAL A 33 -7.82 5.92 0.25
C VAL A 33 -6.50 5.88 1.04
N VAL A 34 -5.96 7.04 1.42
CA VAL A 34 -4.75 7.10 2.26
C VAL A 34 -4.98 6.43 3.61
N GLU A 35 -6.10 6.72 4.28
CA GLU A 35 -6.44 6.09 5.56
C GLU A 35 -6.79 4.60 5.43
N LEU A 36 -7.18 4.13 4.24
CA LEU A 36 -7.33 2.70 3.94
C LEU A 36 -5.96 1.99 3.82
N ILE A 37 -4.97 2.62 3.18
CA ILE A 37 -3.62 2.04 2.99
C ILE A 37 -2.82 2.05 4.28
N LYS A 38 -2.91 3.12 5.07
CA LYS A 38 -2.13 3.35 6.29
C LYS A 38 -2.07 2.16 7.27
N PRO A 39 -3.19 1.50 7.66
CA PRO A 39 -3.14 0.39 8.60
C PRO A 39 -2.48 -0.88 8.04
N THR A 40 -2.25 -0.99 6.73
CA THR A 40 -1.54 -2.13 6.13
C THR A 40 -0.05 -2.17 6.49
N GLY A 41 0.53 -1.01 6.85
CA GLY A 41 1.96 -0.85 7.04
C GLY A 41 2.75 -0.47 5.78
N ALA A 42 2.11 -0.34 4.61
CA ALA A 42 2.79 -0.03 3.34
C ALA A 42 3.63 1.26 3.39
N PHE A 43 3.11 2.34 3.99
CA PHE A 43 3.85 3.61 4.14
C PHE A 43 5.06 3.53 5.09
N ARG A 44 5.21 2.42 5.84
CA ARG A 44 6.25 2.25 6.85
C ARG A 44 7.28 1.17 6.49
N MET A 45 7.23 0.58 5.30
CA MET A 45 8.15 -0.50 4.89
C MET A 45 9.64 -0.15 4.97
N CYS A 46 9.97 1.14 4.85
CA CYS A 46 11.35 1.64 4.96
C CYS A 46 11.69 2.18 6.36
N VAL A 47 10.80 2.01 7.35
CA VAL A 47 11.06 2.37 8.75
C VAL A 47 11.78 1.20 9.43
N PRO A 48 12.85 1.45 10.20
CA PRO A 48 13.50 0.44 11.02
C PRO A 48 12.56 -0.23 12.04
N GLU A 49 12.81 -1.50 12.37
CA GLU A 49 12.01 -2.26 13.35
C GLU A 49 12.02 -1.63 14.75
N ASP A 50 13.15 -1.04 15.17
CA ASP A 50 13.28 -0.35 16.46
C ASP A 50 12.48 0.97 16.55
N LEU A 51 11.94 1.41 15.42
CA LEU A 51 11.00 2.53 15.30
C LEU A 51 9.60 2.07 14.87
N ASP A 52 9.23 0.82 15.17
CA ASP A 52 7.95 0.17 14.83
C ASP A 52 7.71 0.04 13.31
N GLY A 53 8.76 -0.24 12.55
CA GLY A 53 8.67 -0.67 11.16
C GLY A 53 8.27 -2.15 11.03
N PRO A 54 7.73 -2.57 9.88
CA PRO A 54 7.23 -3.93 9.69
C PRO A 54 8.34 -4.99 9.48
N GLY A 55 9.62 -4.60 9.43
CA GLY A 55 10.74 -5.55 9.27
C GLY A 55 10.78 -6.27 7.93
N VAL A 56 10.21 -5.67 6.88
CA VAL A 56 10.21 -6.26 5.54
C VAL A 56 11.57 -6.12 4.87
N THR A 57 11.95 -7.13 4.09
CA THR A 57 13.11 -7.08 3.19
C THR A 57 12.84 -6.17 2.00
N ALA A 58 13.91 -5.80 1.27
CA ALA A 58 13.77 -5.04 0.02
C ALA A 58 12.90 -5.78 -1.03
N TRP A 59 13.01 -7.11 -1.10
CA TRP A 59 12.20 -7.92 -2.01
C TRP A 59 10.72 -7.90 -1.62
N GLU A 60 10.41 -8.13 -0.34
CA GLU A 60 9.04 -8.05 0.19
C GLU A 60 8.43 -6.65 0.00
N SER A 61 9.24 -5.59 0.13
CA SER A 61 8.78 -4.23 -0.13
C SER A 61 8.42 -4.00 -1.60
N LEU A 62 9.16 -4.63 -2.53
CA LEU A 62 8.88 -4.53 -3.95
C LEU A 62 7.58 -5.24 -4.31
N GLU A 63 7.31 -6.41 -3.71
CA GLU A 63 6.05 -7.14 -3.92
C GLU A 63 4.83 -6.32 -3.46
N VAL A 64 4.97 -5.56 -2.37
CA VAL A 64 3.91 -4.65 -1.90
C VAL A 64 3.69 -3.48 -2.86
N MET A 65 4.78 -2.87 -3.35
CA MET A 65 4.67 -1.78 -4.34
C MET A 65 4.06 -2.28 -5.66
N GLU A 66 4.45 -3.47 -6.11
CA GLU A 66 3.88 -4.11 -7.30
C GLU A 66 2.37 -4.33 -7.12
N GLU A 67 1.95 -4.85 -5.97
CA GLU A 67 0.52 -5.06 -5.69
C GLU A 67 -0.26 -3.75 -5.68
N LEU A 68 0.23 -2.68 -5.01
CA LEU A 68 -0.43 -1.37 -5.05
C LEU A 68 -0.55 -0.84 -6.47
N ALA A 69 0.57 -0.84 -7.21
CA ALA A 69 0.65 -0.34 -8.58
C ALA A 69 -0.21 -1.14 -9.57
N TYR A 70 -0.45 -2.43 -9.31
CA TYR A 70 -1.36 -3.26 -10.10
C TYR A 70 -2.80 -2.75 -10.04
N HIS A 71 -3.23 -2.22 -8.88
CA HIS A 71 -4.58 -1.66 -8.70
C HIS A 71 -4.65 -0.18 -9.08
N ASP A 72 -3.65 0.63 -8.69
CA ASP A 72 -3.53 2.03 -9.07
C ASP A 72 -2.07 2.51 -8.97
N GLY A 73 -1.55 3.13 -10.03
CA GLY A 73 -0.14 3.54 -10.08
C GLY A 73 0.22 4.73 -9.19
N ALA A 74 -0.76 5.46 -8.65
CA ALA A 74 -0.52 6.58 -7.73
C ALA A 74 -0.70 6.20 -6.25
N ALA A 75 -1.17 4.98 -5.96
CA ALA A 75 -1.29 4.41 -4.62
C ALA A 75 0.03 3.83 -4.11
#